data_AF-A0A7S7LX85-F1
#
_entry.id   AF-A0A7S7LX85-F1
#
_cell.length_a   1.000
_cell.length_b   1.000
_cell.length_c   1.000
_cell.angle_alpha   90.00
_cell.angle_beta   90.00
_cell.angle_gamma   90.00
#
_symmetry.space_group_name_H-M   'P 1'
#
loop_
_entity.id
_entity.type
_entity.pdbx_description
1 polymer ?
#
loop_
_entity_poly.entity_id
_entity_poly.type
_entity_poly.pdbx_seq_one_letter_code
_entity_poly.pdbx_strand_id
1 'polypeptide(L)'
;MMPDITKYTKISEKNQKKACRWVCRQNNDVAYEVHKQQKKEYFALKAKFVDVDAILISLAAYIIAVSKIYNLFIAKSQKNKFENLKGINSSQKIRGASIKNQKKSPKRDQLLNKKSLLLDLIDNQGLSPYSVVIFLKKFNGFEVSHTTIRKVYKFLKEDV
;
A
#
# COMPACT_ATOMS: atom_id res chain seq x y z
N MET A 1 -8.36 1.55 -30.17
CA MET A 1 -7.72 0.23 -29.99
C MET A 1 -6.63 0.39 -28.93
N MET A 2 -6.64 -0.39 -27.85
CA MET A 2 -5.58 -0.25 -26.84
C MET A 2 -4.22 -0.66 -27.43
N PRO A 3 -3.14 0.09 -27.17
CA PRO A 3 -1.81 -0.28 -27.63
C PRO A 3 -1.36 -1.61 -27.03
N ASP A 4 -0.70 -2.43 -27.83
CA ASP A 4 -0.23 -3.76 -27.41
C ASP A 4 0.99 -3.64 -26.49
N ILE A 5 0.73 -3.74 -25.18
CA ILE A 5 1.74 -3.62 -24.11
C ILE A 5 2.68 -4.83 -24.06
N THR A 6 2.28 -5.97 -24.64
CA THR A 6 3.10 -7.19 -24.63
C THR A 6 4.41 -6.99 -25.40
N LYS A 7 4.43 -6.12 -26.41
CA LYS A 7 5.61 -5.75 -27.20
C LYS A 7 6.73 -5.14 -26.35
N TYR A 8 6.36 -4.32 -25.36
CA TYR A 8 7.32 -3.61 -24.51
C TYR A 8 7.74 -4.43 -23.29
N THR A 9 6.83 -5.26 -22.77
CA THR A 9 7.04 -6.00 -21.52
C THR A 9 7.62 -7.39 -21.75
N LYS A 10 7.36 -8.00 -22.92
CA LYS A 10 7.64 -9.42 -23.23
C LYS A 10 6.99 -10.38 -22.21
N ILE A 11 5.89 -9.97 -21.60
CA ILE A 11 5.13 -10.76 -20.62
C ILE A 11 3.76 -11.07 -21.23
N SER A 12 3.34 -12.33 -21.18
CA SER A 12 2.02 -12.75 -21.67
C SER A 12 0.89 -12.11 -20.86
N GLU A 13 -0.21 -11.75 -21.51
CA GLU A 13 -1.36 -11.10 -20.87
C GLU A 13 -1.88 -11.89 -19.64
N LYS A 14 -1.87 -13.22 -19.73
CA LYS A 14 -2.23 -14.11 -18.61
C LYS A 14 -1.34 -13.88 -17.38
N ASN A 15 -0.03 -13.74 -17.58
CA ASN A 15 0.92 -13.51 -16.50
C ASN A 15 0.82 -12.08 -15.96
N GLN A 16 0.57 -11.09 -16.81
CA GLN A 16 0.30 -9.71 -16.40
C GLN A 16 -0.91 -9.66 -15.45
N LYS A 17 -2.05 -10.24 -15.86
CA LYS A 17 -3.27 -10.31 -15.04
C LYS A 17 -3.02 -11.00 -13.70
N LYS A 18 -2.27 -12.11 -13.71
CA LYS A 18 -1.95 -12.86 -12.49
C LYS A 18 -1.13 -12.02 -11.49
N ALA A 19 -0.07 -11.37 -11.96
CA ALA A 19 0.81 -10.58 -11.11
C ALA A 19 0.10 -9.30 -10.60
N CYS A 20 -0.70 -8.63 -11.43
CA CYS A 20 -1.51 -7.48 -11.01
C CYS A 20 -2.53 -7.86 -9.93
N ARG A 21 -3.27 -8.97 -10.10
CA ARG A 21 -4.21 -9.45 -9.07
C ARG A 21 -3.52 -9.76 -7.75
N TRP A 22 -2.28 -10.25 -7.79
CA TRP A 22 -1.50 -10.48 -6.56
C TRP A 22 -1.17 -9.16 -5.87
N VAL A 23 -0.67 -8.15 -6.59
CA VAL A 23 -0.32 -6.82 -6.03
C VAL A 23 -1.54 -6.12 -5.41
N CYS A 24 -2.71 -6.19 -6.04
CA CYS A 24 -3.94 -5.59 -5.49
C CYS A 24 -4.37 -6.17 -4.12
N ARG A 25 -3.83 -7.34 -3.74
CA ARG A 25 -4.09 -7.99 -2.45
C ARG A 25 -2.99 -7.75 -1.42
N GLN A 26 -1.93 -7.01 -1.79
CA GLN A 26 -0.82 -6.71 -0.89
C GLN A 26 -1.04 -5.39 -0.16
N ASN A 27 -0.24 -5.17 0.89
CA ASN A 27 -0.27 -3.92 1.65
C ASN A 27 0.48 -2.78 0.94
N ASN A 28 0.37 -1.58 1.51
CA ASN A 28 0.99 -0.37 0.95
C ASN A 28 2.53 -0.45 0.90
N ASP A 29 3.17 -1.21 1.79
CA ASP A 29 4.63 -1.38 1.77
C ASP A 29 5.09 -2.15 0.53
N VAL A 30 4.37 -3.22 0.17
CA VAL A 30 4.64 -3.96 -1.07
C VAL A 30 4.30 -3.11 -2.29
N ALA A 31 3.20 -2.37 -2.26
CA ALA A 31 2.85 -1.43 -3.32
C ALA A 31 3.93 -0.35 -3.50
N TYR A 32 4.49 0.17 -2.41
CA TYR A 32 5.58 1.14 -2.43
C TYR A 32 6.85 0.55 -3.08
N GLU A 33 7.24 -0.68 -2.74
CA GLU A 33 8.37 -1.36 -3.38
C GLU A 33 8.10 -1.60 -4.88
N VAL A 34 6.86 -1.91 -5.27
CA VAL A 34 6.44 -1.99 -6.70
C VAL A 34 6.66 -0.66 -7.40
N HIS A 35 6.20 0.45 -6.83
CA HIS A 35 6.38 1.77 -7.44
C HIS A 35 7.84 2.22 -7.48
N LYS A 36 8.63 1.87 -6.46
CA LYS A 36 10.08 2.11 -6.46
C LYS A 36 10.77 1.35 -7.59
N GLN A 37 10.37 0.10 -7.83
CA GLN A 37 10.87 -0.67 -8.96
C GLN A 37 10.35 -0.13 -10.29
N GLN A 38 9.08 0.26 -10.38
CA GLN A 38 8.48 0.89 -11.56
C GLN A 38 9.28 2.12 -11.99
N LYS A 39 9.67 2.98 -11.05
CA LYS A 39 10.49 4.16 -11.36
C LYS A 39 11.78 3.77 -12.08
N LYS A 40 12.45 2.70 -11.66
CA LYS A 40 13.68 2.20 -12.32
C LYS A 40 13.38 1.67 -13.72
N GLU A 41 12.35 0.84 -13.86
CA GLU A 41 11.96 0.29 -15.17
C GLU A 41 11.50 1.37 -16.14
N TYR A 42 10.85 2.43 -15.64
CA TYR A 42 10.39 3.56 -16.43
C TYR A 42 11.56 4.27 -17.11
N PHE A 43 12.60 4.62 -16.37
CA PHE A 43 13.78 5.27 -16.97
C PHE A 43 14.51 4.33 -17.94
N ALA A 44 14.58 3.03 -17.63
CA ALA A 44 15.19 2.04 -18.53
C ALA A 44 14.41 1.88 -19.85
N LEU A 45 13.07 1.91 -19.80
CA LEU A 45 12.22 1.85 -20.99
C LEU A 45 12.21 3.16 -21.77
N LYS A 46 12.18 4.31 -21.08
CA LYS A 46 12.22 5.63 -21.71
C LYS A 46 13.51 5.83 -22.51
N ALA A 47 14.65 5.33 -22.02
CA ALA A 47 15.91 5.36 -22.76
C ALA A 47 15.91 4.44 -24.00
N LYS A 48 15.12 3.37 -24.00
CA LYS A 48 15.04 2.41 -25.13
C LYS A 48 14.00 2.78 -26.17
N PHE A 49 12.93 3.47 -25.76
CA PHE A 49 11.76 3.77 -26.57
C PHE A 49 11.47 5.27 -26.47
N VAL A 50 12.30 6.08 -27.13
CA VAL A 50 12.28 7.55 -27.01
C VAL A 50 10.99 8.15 -27.58
N ASP A 51 10.44 7.55 -28.65
CA ASP A 51 9.27 8.07 -29.37
C ASP A 51 7.93 7.46 -28.94
N VAL A 52 7.93 6.70 -27.84
CA VAL A 52 6.72 6.03 -27.33
C VAL A 52 6.06 6.89 -26.26
N ASP A 53 4.71 6.92 -26.27
CA ASP A 53 3.90 7.63 -25.29
C ASP A 53 4.34 7.30 -23.84
N ALA A 54 4.59 8.35 -23.06
CA ALA A 54 4.99 8.28 -21.67
C ALA A 54 4.00 7.49 -20.80
N ILE A 55 2.70 7.54 -21.10
CA ILE A 55 1.67 6.77 -20.39
C ILE A 55 1.85 5.28 -20.65
N LEU A 56 2.10 4.90 -21.92
CA LEU A 56 2.34 3.52 -22.32
C LEU A 56 3.63 2.98 -21.69
N ILE A 57 4.69 3.79 -21.65
CA ILE A 57 5.95 3.45 -20.97
C ILE A 57 5.72 3.26 -19.47
N SER A 58 4.95 4.13 -18.83
CA SER A 58 4.61 4.02 -17.40
C SER A 58 3.85 2.74 -17.08
N LEU A 59 2.88 2.38 -17.94
CA LEU A 59 2.11 1.15 -17.82
C LEU A 59 2.97 -0.10 -18.02
N ALA A 60 3.83 -0.10 -19.05
CA ALA A 60 4.78 -1.19 -19.29
C ALA A 60 5.77 -1.36 -18.13
N ALA A 61 6.31 -0.25 -17.63
CA ALA A 61 7.21 -0.23 -16.47
C ALA A 61 6.52 -0.81 -15.22
N TYR A 62 5.25 -0.47 -15.00
CA TYR A 62 4.48 -1.01 -13.89
C TYR A 62 4.33 -2.53 -14.01
N ILE A 63 3.94 -3.05 -15.18
CA ILE A 63 3.76 -4.48 -15.41
C ILE A 63 5.08 -5.25 -15.20
N ILE A 64 6.21 -4.71 -15.65
CA ILE A 64 7.52 -5.32 -15.44
C ILE A 64 7.87 -5.33 -13.95
N ALA A 65 7.66 -4.22 -13.24
CA ALA A 65 7.92 -4.11 -11.81
C ALA A 65 7.08 -5.08 -10.97
N VAL A 66 5.78 -5.12 -11.23
CA VAL A 66 4.82 -6.04 -10.62
C VAL A 66 5.26 -7.49 -10.85
N SER A 67 5.63 -7.84 -12.09
CA SER A 67 6.06 -9.19 -12.43
C SER A 67 7.38 -9.59 -11.78
N LYS A 68 8.36 -8.67 -11.72
CA LYS A 68 9.63 -8.88 -11.02
C LYS A 68 9.42 -9.17 -9.54
N ILE A 69 8.61 -8.37 -8.86
CA ILE A 69 8.34 -8.55 -7.42
C ILE A 69 7.52 -9.81 -7.16
N TYR A 70 6.54 -10.10 -8.01
CA TYR A 70 5.75 -11.32 -7.94
C TYR A 70 6.63 -12.58 -8.09
N ASN A 71 7.58 -12.58 -9.03
CA ASN A 71 8.53 -13.70 -9.19
C ASN A 71 9.45 -13.85 -7.98
N LEU A 72 9.95 -12.74 -7.40
CA LEU A 72 10.71 -12.76 -6.15
C LEU A 72 9.89 -13.31 -4.98
N PHE A 73 8.58 -13.08 -4.96
CA PHE A 73 7.69 -13.66 -3.96
C PHE A 73 7.52 -15.16 -4.16
N ILE A 74 7.25 -15.63 -5.39
CA ILE A 74 7.14 -17.07 -5.69
C ILE A 74 8.44 -17.81 -5.35
N ALA A 75 9.57 -17.27 -5.78
CA ALA A 75 10.90 -17.87 -5.55
C ALA A 75 11.16 -18.11 -4.05
N LYS A 76 10.70 -17.20 -3.18
CA LYS A 76 10.78 -17.33 -1.72
C LYS A 76 9.74 -18.23 -1.08
N SER A 77 8.59 -18.41 -1.73
CA SER A 77 7.52 -19.31 -1.26
C SER A 77 7.88 -20.76 -1.55
N GLN A 78 8.67 -21.01 -2.59
CA GLN A 78 9.30 -22.29 -2.84
C GLN A 78 10.53 -22.38 -1.93
N LYS A 79 10.64 -23.42 -1.10
CA LYS A 79 11.81 -23.67 -0.22
C LYS A 79 13.07 -23.96 -1.06
N ASN A 80 13.61 -22.97 -1.78
CA ASN A 80 14.80 -23.16 -2.58
C ASN A 80 16.06 -22.72 -1.81
N LYS A 81 16.86 -23.75 -1.53
CA LYS A 81 18.05 -23.88 -0.69
C LYS A 81 19.28 -23.06 -1.14
N PHE A 82 19.13 -22.12 -2.08
CA PHE A 82 20.26 -21.44 -2.74
C PHE A 82 19.97 -19.96 -3.10
N GLU A 83 19.38 -19.17 -2.21
CA GLU A 83 19.26 -17.72 -2.47
C GLU A 83 20.40 -16.91 -1.86
N ASN A 84 21.21 -16.36 -2.78
CA ASN A 84 22.25 -15.36 -2.61
C ASN A 84 21.97 -14.33 -1.50
N LEU A 85 22.92 -14.25 -0.56
CA LEU A 85 22.95 -13.35 0.60
C LEU A 85 22.76 -11.85 0.31
N LYS A 86 22.82 -11.40 -0.95
CA LYS A 86 22.68 -9.98 -1.33
C LYS A 86 21.23 -9.50 -1.50
N GLY A 87 20.24 -10.39 -1.59
CA GLY A 87 18.81 -10.04 -1.72
C GLY A 87 18.02 -9.99 -0.40
N ILE A 88 18.70 -10.24 0.73
CA ILE A 88 18.05 -10.52 2.03
C ILE A 88 17.47 -9.25 2.69
N ASN A 89 18.08 -8.09 2.46
CA ASN A 89 17.66 -6.85 3.12
C ASN A 89 16.33 -6.27 2.57
N SER A 90 16.04 -6.45 1.28
CA SER A 90 14.72 -6.12 0.72
C SER A 90 13.69 -7.22 0.97
N SER A 91 14.13 -8.47 1.14
CA SER A 91 13.25 -9.62 1.36
C SER A 91 12.66 -9.71 2.77
N GLN A 92 13.42 -9.34 3.80
CA GLN A 92 12.91 -9.24 5.17
C GLN A 92 11.87 -8.13 5.33
N LYS A 93 12.00 -7.01 4.61
CA LYS A 93 11.00 -5.93 4.63
C LYS A 93 9.64 -6.39 4.11
N ILE A 94 9.61 -7.16 3.01
CA ILE A 94 8.37 -7.67 2.41
C ILE A 94 7.67 -8.70 3.32
N ARG A 95 8.42 -9.62 3.94
CA ARG A 95 7.86 -10.57 4.92
C ARG A 95 7.42 -9.86 6.20
N GLY A 96 8.22 -8.93 6.74
CA GLY A 96 7.86 -8.15 7.92
C GLY A 96 6.61 -7.30 7.70
N ALA A 97 6.44 -6.73 6.50
CA ALA A 97 5.27 -5.98 6.10
C ALA A 97 4.02 -6.87 6.00
N SER A 98 4.13 -8.05 5.37
CA SER A 98 3.02 -9.02 5.26
C SER A 98 2.62 -9.63 6.62
N ILE A 99 3.55 -9.73 7.58
CA ILE A 99 3.30 -10.27 8.92
C ILE A 99 2.81 -9.19 9.89
N LYS A 100 3.21 -7.91 9.70
CA LYS A 100 2.63 -6.73 10.34
C LYS A 100 1.24 -6.36 9.79
N ASN A 101 0.46 -7.36 9.40
CA ASN A 101 -0.99 -7.27 9.44
C ASN A 101 -1.44 -7.18 10.91
N GLN A 102 -1.07 -6.09 11.60
CA GLN A 102 -1.83 -5.66 12.75
C GLN A 102 -3.24 -5.48 12.22
N LYS A 103 -4.16 -6.38 12.59
CA LYS A 103 -5.58 -6.27 12.26
C LYS A 103 -5.99 -4.83 12.57
N LYS A 104 -6.13 -3.99 11.54
CA LYS A 104 -6.60 -2.62 11.73
C LYS A 104 -7.99 -2.77 12.33
N SER A 105 -8.20 -2.24 13.52
CA SER A 105 -9.51 -2.36 14.14
C SER A 105 -10.49 -1.56 13.26
N PRO A 106 -11.62 -2.15 12.84
CA PRO A 106 -12.59 -1.44 12.01
C PRO A 106 -13.02 -0.10 12.62
N LYS A 107 -13.05 -0.03 13.95
CA LYS A 107 -13.33 1.17 14.74
C LYS A 107 -12.24 2.26 14.58
N ARG A 108 -10.96 1.89 14.46
CA ARG A 108 -9.88 2.87 14.22
C ARG A 108 -10.03 3.49 12.84
N ASP A 109 -10.29 2.70 11.81
CA ASP A 109 -10.43 3.22 10.44
C ASP A 109 -11.67 4.11 10.31
N GLN A 110 -12.78 3.74 10.96
CA GLN A 110 -13.97 4.61 11.04
C GLN A 110 -13.70 5.93 11.77
N LEU A 111 -12.88 5.93 12.84
CA LEU A 111 -12.46 7.16 13.51
C LEU A 111 -11.58 8.02 12.61
N LEU A 112 -10.65 7.43 11.85
CA LEU A 112 -9.80 8.15 10.90
C LEU A 112 -10.63 8.80 9.79
N ASN A 113 -11.69 8.14 9.32
CA ASN A 113 -12.64 8.74 8.38
C ASN A 113 -13.40 9.94 8.97
N LYS A 114 -13.56 9.97 10.31
CA LYS A 114 -14.19 11.07 11.06
C LYS A 114 -13.16 12.03 11.68
N LYS A 115 -11.93 12.08 11.16
CA LYS A 115 -10.84 12.91 11.74
C LYS A 115 -11.22 14.37 11.92
N SER A 116 -11.91 14.99 10.96
CA SER A 116 -12.28 16.41 11.05
C SER A 116 -13.24 16.67 12.20
N LEU A 117 -14.23 15.81 12.38
CA LEU A 117 -15.17 15.86 13.51
C LEU A 117 -14.43 15.62 14.84
N LEU A 118 -13.48 14.68 14.87
CA LEU A 118 -12.73 14.38 16.08
C LEU A 118 -11.80 15.53 16.50
N LEU A 119 -11.14 16.19 15.55
CA LEU A 119 -10.33 17.38 15.80
C LEU A 119 -11.21 18.56 16.24
N ASP A 120 -12.36 18.78 15.59
CA ASP A 120 -13.29 19.86 15.97
C ASP A 120 -13.81 19.70 17.41
N LEU A 121 -14.22 18.49 17.79
CA LEU A 121 -14.70 18.21 19.15
C LEU A 121 -13.62 18.42 20.21
N ILE A 122 -12.37 18.07 19.95
CA ILE A 122 -11.29 18.12 20.95
C ILE A 122 -10.59 19.48 20.96
N ASP A 123 -10.23 20.02 19.80
CA ASP A 123 -9.46 21.26 19.67
C ASP A 123 -10.35 22.51 19.74
N ASN A 124 -11.51 22.51 19.07
CA ASN A 124 -12.37 23.70 19.02
C ASN A 124 -13.40 23.73 20.16
N GLN A 125 -13.96 22.57 20.53
CA GLN A 125 -14.97 22.47 21.59
C GLN A 125 -14.39 22.09 22.96
N GLY A 126 -13.08 21.81 23.04
CA GLY A 126 -12.40 21.49 24.29
C GLY A 126 -12.89 20.21 24.98
N LEU A 127 -13.55 19.30 24.26
CA LEU A 127 -14.15 18.12 24.86
C LEU A 127 -13.10 17.08 25.25
N SER A 128 -13.27 16.51 26.43
CA SER A 128 -12.44 15.38 26.87
C SER A 128 -12.67 14.16 25.96
N PRO A 129 -11.68 13.27 25.79
CA PRO A 129 -11.86 12.03 25.03
C PRO A 129 -13.03 11.17 25.53
N TYR A 130 -13.39 11.25 26.81
CA TYR A 130 -14.55 10.57 27.37
C TYR A 130 -15.87 11.21 26.91
N SER A 131 -15.94 12.54 26.90
CA SER A 131 -17.08 13.29 26.37
C SER A 131 -17.29 13.02 24.88
N VAL A 132 -16.21 12.88 24.11
CA VAL A 132 -16.27 12.49 22.69
C VAL A 132 -16.85 11.09 22.49
N VAL A 133 -16.55 10.12 23.38
CA VAL A 133 -17.21 8.79 23.32
C VAL A 133 -18.73 8.93 23.46
N ILE A 134 -19.18 9.70 24.45
CA ILE A 134 -20.61 9.91 24.71
C ILE A 134 -21.26 10.58 23.50
N PHE A 135 -20.61 11.60 22.94
CA PHE A 135 -21.08 12.29 21.74
C PHE A 135 -21.20 11.34 20.54
N LEU A 136 -20.16 10.57 20.24
CA LEU A 136 -20.15 9.62 19.13
C LEU A 136 -21.18 8.50 19.31
N LYS A 137 -21.42 8.07 20.54
CA LYS A 137 -22.47 7.10 20.84
C LYS A 137 -23.87 7.70 20.62
N LYS A 138 -24.11 8.93 21.09
CA LYS A 138 -25.42 9.59 21.05
C LYS A 138 -25.83 10.05 19.65
N PHE A 139 -24.92 10.68 18.91
CA PHE A 139 -25.24 11.31 17.63
C PHE A 139 -24.87 10.46 16.42
N ASN A 140 -23.88 9.57 16.55
CA ASN A 140 -23.34 8.82 15.42
C ASN A 140 -23.57 7.29 15.54
N GLY A 141 -24.23 6.83 16.61
CA GLY A 141 -24.46 5.41 16.88
C GLY A 141 -23.17 4.59 17.00
N PHE A 142 -22.05 5.23 17.32
CA PHE A 142 -20.73 4.64 17.19
C PHE A 142 -20.07 4.42 18.54
N GLU A 143 -19.92 3.14 18.93
CA GLU A 143 -19.35 2.77 20.21
C GLU A 143 -17.85 2.51 20.14
N VAL A 144 -17.07 3.38 20.76
CA VAL A 144 -15.60 3.25 20.85
C VAL A 144 -15.10 3.59 22.25
N SER A 145 -14.01 2.94 22.68
CA SER A 145 -13.37 3.28 23.95
C SER A 145 -12.63 4.62 23.88
N HIS A 146 -12.64 5.37 24.99
CA HIS A 146 -11.88 6.62 25.13
C HIS A 146 -10.37 6.41 24.90
N THR A 147 -9.84 5.24 25.25
CA THR A 147 -8.44 4.85 24.99
C THR A 147 -8.12 4.79 23.50
N THR A 148 -9.08 4.35 22.67
CA THR A 148 -8.92 4.29 21.22
C THR A 148 -8.97 5.71 20.62
N ILE A 149 -9.88 6.56 21.09
CA ILE A 149 -9.96 7.98 20.70
C ILE A 149 -8.63 8.68 21.00
N ARG A 150 -8.08 8.51 22.21
CA ARG A 150 -6.81 9.12 22.61
C ARG A 150 -5.63 8.67 21.72
N LYS A 151 -5.57 7.38 21.38
CA LYS A 151 -4.55 6.84 20.46
C LYS A 151 -4.68 7.41 19.05
N VAL A 152 -5.90 7.53 18.53
CA VAL A 152 -6.16 8.09 17.20
C VAL A 152 -5.87 9.59 17.16
N TYR A 153 -6.29 10.34 18.18
CA TYR A 153 -6.01 11.76 18.29
C TYR A 153 -4.50 12.05 18.35
N LYS A 154 -3.75 11.31 19.18
CA LYS A 154 -2.29 11.42 19.24
C LYS A 154 -1.65 11.14 17.87
N PHE A 155 -2.08 10.08 17.19
CA PHE A 155 -1.63 9.76 15.84
C PHE A 155 -1.92 10.90 14.84
N LEU A 156 -3.11 11.52 14.90
CA LEU A 156 -3.47 12.64 14.03
C LEU A 156 -2.66 13.92 14.30
N LYS A 157 -2.22 14.15 15.54
CA LYS A 157 -1.38 15.30 15.94
C LYS A 157 0.10 15.09 15.63
N GLU A 158 0.57 13.84 15.55
CA GLU A 158 1.96 13.51 15.18
C GLU A 158 2.20 13.61 13.66
N ASP A 159 1.13 13.57 12.84
CA ASP A 159 1.18 13.71 11.38
C ASP A 159 1.09 15.18 10.88
N VAL A 160 1.10 16.17 11.80
CA VAL A 160 1.15 17.63 11.52
C VAL A 160 2.46 18.20 12.00
#